data_AF-A0A8X6LD19-F1
#
_entry.id   AF-A0A8X6LD19-F1
#
_cell.length_a   1.000
_cell.length_b   1.000
_cell.length_c   1.000
_cell.angle_alpha   90.00
_cell.angle_beta   90.00
_cell.angle_gamma   90.00
#
_symmetry.space_group_name_H-M   'P 1'
#
loop_
_entity.id
_entity.type
_entity.pdbx_description
1 polymer ?
#
loop_
_entity_poly.entity_id
_entity_poly.type
_entity_poly.pdbx_seq_one_letter_code
_entity_poly.pdbx_strand_id
1 'polypeptide(L)'
;IAQECQKYEVIGSDLVANAVNELLCYGAEPLFFLDTYTCGKLKVEIAAEVIKGISKACKKAKCALIGGETAEMPGMYFESDFDLTSFARGAVERWKLLPQKEDISDGDVAIGLLTSSLNSVGIKILRKFLSNENLTFKNLSSAVLDDNCSFEEIILSPQDIYVDTVLPLIKRGVVKAVIYVSNGGIIEHAKKTLPDAYKIILDGKKWTIPPVFDFIAEHVGFSKDAMLRDFNCGVDMILIVDKHISEDILNDIKCSGKMASSIGVIKPRDNNEPHVELINAFHNLKGKSKHAETQYTSDVACRKFVPKNEYIKREVAVFTSDKGTTLKALIEYSQNEQNLSTFRVVLVVGPITNETKQIISTTTGTSIE
;
A
#
# COMPACT_ATOMS: atom_id res chain seq x y z
N ILE A 1 13.55 10.88 9.03
CA ILE A 1 13.18 9.93 10.10
C ILE A 1 14.01 8.68 9.98
N ALA A 2 13.85 7.86 8.93
CA ALA A 2 14.71 6.70 8.67
C ALA A 2 16.22 7.00 8.77
N GLN A 3 16.70 8.10 8.15
CA GLN A 3 18.10 8.55 8.28
C GLN A 3 18.49 8.98 9.70
N GLU A 4 17.60 9.63 10.44
CA GLU A 4 17.86 10.14 11.81
C GLU A 4 17.91 9.00 12.85
N CYS A 5 17.13 7.94 12.59
CA CYS A 5 17.04 6.71 13.39
C CYS A 5 17.95 5.59 12.88
N GLN A 6 18.65 5.79 11.75
CA GLN A 6 19.50 4.78 11.11
C GLN A 6 18.79 3.45 10.84
N LYS A 7 17.54 3.51 10.36
CA LYS A 7 16.70 2.36 10.01
C LYS A 7 16.31 2.46 8.54
N TYR A 8 17.03 1.77 7.66
CA TYR A 8 16.88 1.93 6.20
C TYR A 8 16.11 0.78 5.52
N GLU A 9 16.02 -0.39 6.15
CA GLU A 9 15.26 -1.52 5.58
C GLU A 9 13.75 -1.22 5.47
N VAL A 10 13.21 -0.45 6.42
CA VAL A 10 11.79 -0.04 6.44
C VAL A 10 11.45 0.83 5.23
N ILE A 11 12.30 1.81 4.87
CA ILE A 11 11.98 2.75 3.78
C ILE A 11 11.94 2.04 2.43
N GLY A 12 12.80 1.03 2.24
CA GLY A 12 12.75 0.17 1.05
C GLY A 12 11.46 -0.65 0.98
N SER A 13 10.95 -1.08 2.14
CA SER A 13 9.68 -1.82 2.21
C SER A 13 8.48 -0.92 1.90
N ASP A 14 8.45 0.28 2.47
CA ASP A 14 7.39 1.28 2.24
C ASP A 14 7.35 1.76 0.78
N LEU A 15 8.53 1.88 0.15
CA LEU A 15 8.64 2.25 -1.27
C LEU A 15 7.89 1.27 -2.18
N VAL A 16 8.02 -0.04 -1.90
CA VAL A 16 7.29 -1.08 -2.63
C VAL A 16 5.82 -1.09 -2.23
N ALA A 17 5.52 -1.05 -0.94
CA ALA A 17 4.14 -1.11 -0.42
C ALA A 17 3.26 -0.02 -1.04
N ASN A 18 3.75 1.22 -1.10
CA ASN A 18 3.06 2.34 -1.74
C ASN A 18 2.69 2.02 -3.19
N ALA A 19 3.67 1.62 -4.00
CA ALA A 19 3.44 1.40 -5.43
C ALA A 19 2.52 0.20 -5.71
N VAL A 20 2.69 -0.91 -4.98
CA VAL A 20 1.91 -2.14 -5.24
C VAL A 20 0.49 -2.08 -4.69
N ASN A 21 0.26 -1.37 -3.57
CA ASN A 21 -1.09 -1.17 -3.04
C ASN A 21 -1.91 -0.24 -3.94
N GLU A 22 -1.29 0.76 -4.58
CA GLU A 22 -1.96 1.60 -5.59
C GLU A 22 -2.43 0.80 -6.81
N LEU A 23 -1.67 -0.22 -7.24
CA LEU A 23 -2.11 -1.10 -8.34
C LEU A 23 -3.43 -1.81 -8.02
N LEU A 24 -3.68 -2.14 -6.75
CA LEU A 24 -4.91 -2.79 -6.31
C LEU A 24 -6.13 -1.88 -6.48
N CYS A 25 -5.96 -0.55 -6.40
CA CYS A 25 -7.02 0.43 -6.68
C CYS A 25 -7.62 0.29 -8.08
N TYR A 26 -6.83 -0.22 -9.03
CA TYR A 26 -7.24 -0.47 -10.42
C TYR A 26 -7.61 -1.92 -10.68
N GLY A 27 -7.62 -2.77 -9.65
CA GLY A 27 -7.85 -4.20 -9.80
C GLY A 27 -6.62 -4.96 -10.34
N ALA A 28 -5.45 -4.31 -10.38
CA ALA A 28 -4.28 -4.85 -11.04
C ALA A 28 -3.46 -5.78 -10.14
N GLU A 29 -2.98 -6.87 -10.74
CA GLU A 29 -2.03 -7.80 -10.14
C GLU A 29 -0.61 -7.26 -10.38
N PRO A 30 0.19 -7.02 -9.33
CA PRO A 30 1.57 -6.60 -9.48
C PRO A 30 2.40 -7.66 -10.23
N LEU A 31 3.14 -7.22 -11.25
CA LEU A 31 3.98 -8.09 -12.05
C LEU A 31 5.45 -7.87 -11.72
N PHE A 32 5.89 -6.62 -11.79
CA PHE A 32 7.27 -6.26 -11.54
C PHE A 32 7.45 -4.85 -11.00
N PHE A 33 8.62 -4.63 -10.40
CA PHE A 33 9.02 -3.43 -9.71
C PHE A 33 10.44 -3.04 -10.13
N LEU A 34 10.69 -1.72 -10.22
CA LEU A 34 12.01 -1.12 -10.36
C LEU A 34 12.16 0.02 -9.35
N ASP A 35 13.40 0.25 -8.91
CA ASP A 35 13.76 1.35 -8.04
C ASP A 35 14.82 2.27 -8.66
N THR A 36 14.83 3.52 -8.20
CA THR A 36 15.92 4.46 -8.45
C THR A 36 16.38 5.01 -7.11
N TYR A 37 17.66 4.81 -6.80
CA TYR A 37 18.35 5.33 -5.63
C TYR A 37 19.25 6.49 -6.06
N THR A 38 18.85 7.73 -5.75
CA THR A 38 19.69 8.91 -6.00
C THR A 38 20.28 9.41 -4.69
N CYS A 39 21.54 9.82 -4.67
CA CYS A 39 22.19 10.29 -3.45
C CYS A 39 23.27 11.33 -3.71
N GLY A 40 23.66 12.08 -2.69
CA GLY A 40 24.79 13.01 -2.79
C GLY A 40 26.13 12.27 -2.88
N LYS A 41 26.36 11.35 -1.94
CA LYS A 41 27.50 10.41 -1.93
C LYS A 41 27.00 9.02 -1.54
N LEU A 42 27.34 8.03 -2.33
CA LEU A 42 26.91 6.65 -2.13
C LEU A 42 27.59 6.07 -0.89
N LYS A 43 26.75 5.62 0.03
CA LYS A 43 27.14 4.79 1.18
C LYS A 43 26.59 3.40 0.94
N VAL A 44 27.47 2.50 0.49
CA VAL A 44 27.11 1.16 0.00
C VAL A 44 26.32 0.37 1.04
N GLU A 45 26.68 0.50 2.31
CA GLU A 45 26.03 -0.20 3.42
C GLU A 45 24.57 0.27 3.60
N ILE A 46 24.33 1.58 3.51
CA ILE A 46 22.99 2.17 3.59
C ILE A 46 22.14 1.75 2.39
N ALA A 47 22.69 1.87 1.18
CA ALA A 47 22.01 1.46 -0.04
C ALA A 47 21.64 -0.03 0.01
N ALA A 48 22.54 -0.89 0.48
CA ALA A 48 22.29 -2.32 0.63
C ALA A 48 21.12 -2.62 1.57
N GLU A 49 20.98 -1.89 2.69
CA GLU A 49 19.83 -2.04 3.59
C GLU A 49 18.51 -1.62 2.94
N VAL A 50 18.50 -0.52 2.17
CA VAL A 50 17.31 -0.10 1.42
C VAL A 50 16.90 -1.16 0.40
N ILE A 51 17.86 -1.64 -0.42
CA ILE A 51 17.61 -2.68 -1.43
C ILE A 51 17.13 -3.99 -0.77
N LYS A 52 17.65 -4.34 0.41
CA LYS A 52 17.17 -5.49 1.19
C LYS A 52 15.69 -5.35 1.57
N GLY A 53 15.27 -4.15 1.98
CA GLY A 53 13.86 -3.82 2.23
C GLY A 53 12.99 -4.00 0.97
N ILE A 54 13.42 -3.40 -0.14
CA ILE A 54 12.75 -3.50 -1.45
C ILE A 54 12.59 -4.97 -1.86
N SER A 55 13.67 -5.76 -1.78
CA SER A 55 13.67 -7.17 -2.16
C SER A 55 12.70 -8.00 -1.32
N LYS A 56 12.69 -7.82 0.00
CA LYS A 56 11.74 -8.50 0.90
C LYS A 56 10.29 -8.11 0.61
N ALA A 57 10.05 -6.83 0.38
CA ALA A 57 8.72 -6.32 0.09
C ALA A 57 8.20 -6.80 -1.28
N CYS A 58 9.04 -6.84 -2.32
CA CYS A 58 8.67 -7.41 -3.62
C CYS A 58 8.26 -8.88 -3.50
N LYS A 59 8.97 -9.66 -2.66
CA LYS A 59 8.58 -11.05 -2.35
C LYS A 59 7.21 -11.12 -1.67
N LYS A 60 6.95 -10.28 -0.66
CA LYS A 60 5.63 -10.21 0.02
C LYS A 60 4.52 -9.74 -0.93
N ALA A 61 4.83 -8.84 -1.86
CA ALA A 61 3.92 -8.35 -2.89
C ALA A 61 3.74 -9.31 -4.07
N LYS A 62 4.52 -10.40 -4.11
CA LYS A 62 4.55 -11.37 -5.22
C LYS A 62 4.71 -10.67 -6.57
N CYS A 63 5.71 -9.80 -6.64
CA CYS A 63 6.17 -9.19 -7.88
C CYS A 63 7.68 -9.37 -8.07
N ALA A 64 8.14 -9.30 -9.31
CA ALA A 64 9.54 -9.40 -9.66
C ALA A 64 10.26 -8.07 -9.44
N LEU A 65 11.36 -8.05 -8.67
CA LEU A 65 12.31 -6.94 -8.71
C LEU A 65 13.20 -7.14 -9.94
N ILE A 66 12.98 -6.37 -11.02
CA ILE A 66 13.61 -6.65 -12.33
C ILE A 66 14.79 -5.74 -12.66
N GLY A 67 15.08 -4.79 -11.78
CA GLY A 67 16.21 -3.89 -11.91
C GLY A 67 16.02 -2.63 -11.08
N GLY A 68 17.05 -1.81 -11.07
CA GLY A 68 17.02 -0.49 -10.49
C GLY A 68 18.22 0.30 -10.96
N GLU A 69 18.24 1.59 -10.64
CA GLU A 69 19.34 2.49 -10.97
C GLU A 69 19.87 3.15 -9.71
N THR A 70 21.19 3.27 -9.60
CA THR A 70 21.85 4.00 -8.50
C THR A 70 22.65 5.14 -9.11
N ALA A 71 22.36 6.37 -8.69
CA ALA A 71 23.01 7.56 -9.19
C ALA A 71 23.58 8.42 -8.05
N GLU A 72 24.86 8.75 -8.15
CA GLU A 72 25.50 9.78 -7.33
C GLU A 72 25.40 11.13 -8.03
N MET A 73 24.81 12.11 -7.36
CA MET A 73 24.59 13.46 -7.87
C MET A 73 25.16 14.51 -6.90
N PRO A 74 26.49 14.56 -6.72
CA PRO A 74 27.13 15.54 -5.86
C PRO A 74 26.86 16.95 -6.40
N GLY A 75 26.24 17.80 -5.58
CA GLY A 75 25.82 19.16 -5.96
C GLY A 75 24.30 19.34 -6.11
N MET A 76 23.53 18.25 -6.25
CA MET A 76 22.07 18.28 -6.15
C MET A 76 21.58 17.87 -4.76
N TYR A 77 22.21 16.83 -4.18
CA TYR A 77 21.91 16.33 -2.84
C TYR A 77 23.08 16.60 -1.89
N PHE A 78 22.77 16.82 -0.61
CA PHE A 78 23.80 16.83 0.44
C PHE A 78 24.45 15.44 0.55
N GLU A 79 25.71 15.37 1.01
CA GLU A 79 26.48 14.12 1.03
C GLU A 79 25.81 12.98 1.82
N SER A 80 25.00 13.30 2.83
CA SER A 80 24.28 12.32 3.65
C SER A 80 22.90 11.93 3.12
N ASP A 81 22.41 12.66 2.11
CA ASP A 81 21.02 12.57 1.67
C ASP A 81 20.89 11.65 0.47
N PHE A 82 19.76 10.94 0.46
CA PHE A 82 19.33 10.12 -0.65
C PHE A 82 17.83 10.27 -0.84
N ASP A 83 17.39 9.94 -2.04
CA ASP A 83 16.00 9.94 -2.47
C ASP A 83 15.71 8.65 -3.22
N LEU A 84 14.45 8.21 -3.15
CA LEU A 84 13.99 6.94 -3.68
C LEU A 84 12.80 7.18 -4.59
N THR A 85 12.90 6.69 -5.82
CA THR A 85 11.77 6.62 -6.75
C THR A 85 11.45 5.18 -7.05
N SER A 86 10.17 4.86 -7.20
CA SER A 86 9.72 3.53 -7.59
C SER A 86 8.91 3.54 -8.87
N PHE A 87 8.95 2.41 -9.54
CA PHE A 87 8.07 2.08 -10.64
C PHE A 87 7.51 0.68 -10.41
N ALA A 88 6.20 0.54 -10.38
CA ALA A 88 5.53 -0.75 -10.35
C ALA A 88 4.63 -0.91 -11.57
N ARG A 89 4.63 -2.11 -12.16
CA ARG A 89 3.70 -2.45 -13.24
C ARG A 89 2.79 -3.58 -12.80
N GLY A 90 1.49 -3.36 -12.99
CA GLY A 90 0.47 -4.38 -12.86
C GLY A 90 -0.24 -4.67 -14.17
N ALA A 91 -1.04 -5.73 -14.18
CA ALA A 91 -1.98 -6.03 -15.26
C ALA A 91 -3.38 -6.29 -14.70
N VAL A 92 -4.41 -6.11 -15.52
CA VAL A 92 -5.81 -6.43 -15.21
C VAL A 92 -6.58 -6.60 -16.51
N GLU A 93 -7.58 -7.48 -16.51
CA GLU A 93 -8.50 -7.59 -17.64
C GLU A 93 -9.34 -6.31 -17.76
N ARG A 94 -9.57 -5.83 -18.99
CA ARG A 94 -10.24 -4.55 -19.22
C ARG A 94 -11.60 -4.45 -18.54
N TRP A 95 -12.39 -5.53 -18.54
CA TRP A 95 -13.71 -5.58 -17.92
C TRP A 95 -13.68 -5.78 -16.39
N LYS A 96 -12.50 -6.00 -15.81
CA LYS A 96 -12.29 -6.13 -14.36
C LYS A 96 -11.58 -4.92 -13.74
N LEU A 97 -11.41 -3.83 -14.50
CA LEU A 97 -10.85 -2.58 -13.99
C LEU A 97 -11.68 -2.05 -12.81
N LEU A 98 -11.00 -1.56 -11.78
CA LEU A 98 -11.63 -0.85 -10.68
C LEU A 98 -11.38 0.66 -10.80
N PRO A 99 -12.25 1.50 -10.22
CA PRO A 99 -13.55 1.16 -9.63
C PRO A 99 -14.61 0.80 -10.68
N GLN A 100 -15.54 -0.11 -10.34
CA GLN A 100 -16.77 -0.39 -11.09
C GLN A 100 -17.84 0.64 -10.66
N LYS A 101 -17.74 1.85 -11.20
CA LYS A 101 -18.54 3.00 -10.74
C LYS A 101 -20.04 2.76 -10.90
N GLU A 102 -20.42 2.01 -11.92
CA GLU A 102 -21.79 1.68 -12.27
C GLU A 102 -22.43 0.70 -11.26
N ASP A 103 -21.62 -0.10 -10.56
CA ASP A 103 -22.09 -1.10 -9.59
C ASP A 103 -22.21 -0.53 -8.17
N ILE A 104 -21.67 0.67 -7.92
CA ILE A 104 -21.72 1.33 -6.60
C ILE A 104 -23.12 1.89 -6.37
N SER A 105 -23.70 1.56 -5.21
CA SER A 105 -25.10 1.82 -4.89
C SER A 105 -25.33 2.18 -3.43
N ASP A 106 -26.52 2.72 -3.11
CA ASP A 106 -26.92 3.03 -1.74
C ASP A 106 -26.92 1.76 -0.86
N GLY A 107 -26.21 1.84 0.26
CA GLY A 107 -26.13 0.78 1.24
C GLY A 107 -24.93 -0.14 1.06
N ASP A 108 -24.12 0.02 0.00
CA ASP A 108 -22.83 -0.68 -0.10
C ASP A 108 -21.97 -0.39 1.13
N VAL A 109 -21.22 -1.40 1.57
CA VAL A 109 -20.47 -1.36 2.82
C VAL A 109 -19.03 -0.99 2.52
N ALA A 110 -18.49 -0.07 3.33
CA ALA A 110 -17.07 0.25 3.35
C ALA A 110 -16.36 -0.61 4.41
N ILE A 111 -15.48 -1.50 3.98
CA ILE A 111 -14.62 -2.32 4.84
C ILE A 111 -13.24 -1.69 4.89
N GLY A 112 -12.79 -1.28 6.07
CA GLY A 112 -11.45 -0.73 6.28
C GLY A 112 -10.45 -1.80 6.69
N LEU A 113 -9.29 -1.83 6.03
CA LEU A 113 -8.07 -2.50 6.51
C LEU A 113 -7.39 -1.57 7.50
N LEU A 114 -7.25 -2.05 8.74
CA LEU A 114 -6.82 -1.23 9.86
C LEU A 114 -5.30 -1.29 10.01
N THR A 115 -4.71 -0.18 10.44
CA THR A 115 -3.29 -0.05 10.75
C THR A 115 -3.09 0.73 12.03
N SER A 116 -1.95 0.49 12.68
CA SER A 116 -1.44 1.35 13.75
C SER A 116 -0.34 2.30 13.26
N SER A 117 0.14 2.13 12.02
CA SER A 117 1.20 2.95 11.43
C SER A 117 0.65 4.24 10.80
N LEU A 118 1.44 5.30 10.79
CA LEU A 118 1.18 6.49 9.97
C LEU A 118 1.49 6.24 8.49
N ASN A 119 2.21 5.16 8.20
CA ASN A 119 2.87 4.90 6.92
C ASN A 119 3.71 6.12 6.48
N SER A 120 3.76 6.37 5.17
CA SER A 120 4.40 7.54 4.59
C SER A 120 3.51 8.79 4.53
N VAL A 121 2.32 8.78 5.14
CA VAL A 121 1.32 9.85 5.04
C VAL A 121 1.48 10.87 6.18
N GLY A 122 1.36 12.17 5.86
CA GLY A 122 1.37 13.24 6.87
C GLY A 122 2.73 13.50 7.56
N ILE A 123 3.80 12.81 7.13
CA ILE A 123 5.15 12.93 7.70
C ILE A 123 5.70 14.37 7.66
N LYS A 124 5.38 15.14 6.62
CA LYS A 124 5.78 16.56 6.54
C LYS A 124 5.13 17.40 7.65
N ILE A 125 3.85 17.18 7.91
CA ILE A 125 3.10 17.88 8.96
C ILE A 125 3.65 17.49 10.32
N LEU A 126 3.88 16.19 10.53
CA LEU A 126 4.47 15.67 11.75
C LEU A 126 5.85 16.28 12.03
N ARG A 127 6.74 16.34 11.02
CA ARG A 127 8.06 16.98 11.16
C ARG A 127 7.97 18.44 11.55
N LYS A 128 7.08 19.20 10.89
CA LYS A 128 6.85 20.61 11.22
C LYS A 128 6.33 20.78 12.64
N PHE A 129 5.40 19.92 13.04
CA PHE A 129 4.84 19.90 14.40
C PHE A 129 5.93 19.65 15.45
N LEU A 130 6.70 18.57 15.30
CA LEU A 130 7.78 18.22 16.25
C LEU A 130 8.81 19.35 16.37
N SER A 131 9.18 19.97 15.25
CA SER A 131 10.08 21.12 15.25
C SER A 131 9.53 22.32 16.00
N ASN A 132 8.23 22.61 15.90
CA ASN A 132 7.60 23.75 16.59
C ASN A 132 7.53 23.54 18.11
N GLU A 133 7.30 22.30 18.54
CA GLU A 133 7.20 21.92 19.96
C GLU A 133 8.57 21.63 20.61
N ASN A 134 9.68 21.82 19.88
CA ASN A 134 11.03 21.40 20.29
C ASN A 134 11.11 19.92 20.71
N LEU A 135 10.29 19.09 20.09
CA LEU A 135 10.25 17.65 20.28
C LEU A 135 11.11 16.96 19.21
N THR A 136 11.70 15.82 19.58
CA THR A 136 12.42 14.96 18.63
C THR A 136 11.80 13.57 18.64
N PHE A 137 12.00 12.82 17.54
CA PHE A 137 11.53 11.43 17.45
C PHE A 137 12.09 10.53 18.57
N LYS A 138 13.25 10.90 19.14
CA LYS A 138 13.93 10.16 20.21
C LYS A 138 13.48 10.58 21.62
N ASN A 139 12.90 11.78 21.77
CA ASN A 139 12.54 12.36 23.08
C ASN A 139 11.04 12.32 23.38
N LEU A 140 10.19 11.89 22.42
CA LEU A 140 8.79 11.60 22.73
C LEU A 140 8.71 10.34 23.59
N SER A 141 8.16 10.48 24.80
CA SER A 141 7.86 9.35 25.67
C SER A 141 6.85 8.41 25.02
N SER A 142 7.10 7.09 25.08
CA SER A 142 6.15 6.05 24.66
C SER A 142 4.80 6.20 25.37
N ALA A 143 4.80 6.58 26.64
CA ALA A 143 3.62 6.75 27.49
C ALA A 143 2.60 7.81 27.00
N VAL A 144 2.95 8.62 25.98
CA VAL A 144 2.02 9.59 25.36
C VAL A 144 1.18 8.94 24.27
N LEU A 145 1.61 7.80 23.71
CA LEU A 145 1.10 7.24 22.46
C LEU A 145 0.74 5.75 22.56
N ASP A 146 1.59 4.96 23.20
CA ASP A 146 1.34 3.54 23.50
C ASP A 146 2.29 3.10 24.62
N ASP A 147 1.76 2.54 25.71
CA ASP A 147 2.58 2.07 26.83
C ASP A 147 3.56 0.96 26.43
N ASN A 148 3.34 0.30 25.28
CA ASN A 148 4.12 -0.84 24.81
C ASN A 148 5.03 -0.55 23.60
N CYS A 149 4.91 0.61 22.95
CA CYS A 149 5.70 0.95 21.75
C CYS A 149 6.27 2.37 21.82
N SER A 150 7.52 2.54 21.39
CA SER A 150 8.10 3.87 21.22
C SER A 150 7.50 4.60 20.01
N PHE A 151 7.51 5.94 20.05
CA PHE A 151 7.07 6.76 18.91
C PHE A 151 7.85 6.45 17.63
N GLU A 152 9.15 6.18 17.77
CA GLU A 152 10.01 5.75 16.67
C GLU A 152 9.50 4.46 16.03
N GLU A 153 9.14 3.45 16.84
CA GLU A 153 8.60 2.17 16.35
C GLU A 153 7.26 2.34 15.65
N ILE A 154 6.39 3.23 16.14
CA ILE A 154 5.11 3.53 15.50
C ILE A 154 5.32 4.15 14.11
N ILE A 155 6.22 5.12 13.99
CA ILE A 155 6.46 5.82 12.71
C ILE A 155 7.25 4.97 11.72
N LEU A 156 8.21 4.19 12.21
CA LEU A 156 9.05 3.32 11.39
C LEU A 156 8.51 1.88 11.35
N SER A 157 7.24 1.70 11.70
CA SER A 157 6.53 0.44 11.45
C SER A 157 6.31 0.32 9.94
N PRO A 158 6.81 -0.75 9.30
CA PRO A 158 6.71 -0.90 7.86
C PRO A 158 5.25 -0.96 7.43
N GLN A 159 4.96 -0.28 6.34
CA GLN A 159 3.64 -0.28 5.75
C GLN A 159 3.24 -1.69 5.31
N ASP A 160 1.95 -1.98 5.46
CA ASP A 160 1.42 -3.26 5.07
C ASP A 160 1.28 -3.40 3.54
N ILE A 161 1.46 -4.64 3.07
CA ILE A 161 1.29 -5.00 1.67
C ILE A 161 0.06 -5.89 1.60
N TYR A 162 -0.96 -5.43 0.87
CA TYR A 162 -2.29 -6.03 0.88
C TYR A 162 -2.58 -6.95 -0.31
N VAL A 163 -1.58 -7.21 -1.16
CA VAL A 163 -1.74 -8.02 -2.39
C VAL A 163 -2.37 -9.38 -2.09
N ASP A 164 -1.83 -10.12 -1.11
CA ASP A 164 -2.33 -11.45 -0.76
C ASP A 164 -3.72 -11.46 -0.13
N THR A 165 -4.11 -10.37 0.53
CA THR A 165 -5.41 -10.23 1.18
C THR A 165 -6.48 -9.79 0.19
N VAL A 166 -6.16 -8.82 -0.68
CA VAL A 166 -7.16 -8.08 -1.45
C VAL A 166 -7.27 -8.57 -2.89
N LEU A 167 -6.16 -8.95 -3.54
CA LEU A 167 -6.17 -9.42 -4.93
C LEU A 167 -7.09 -10.64 -5.14
N PRO A 168 -7.17 -11.64 -4.24
CA PRO A 168 -8.12 -12.74 -4.38
C PRO A 168 -9.58 -12.29 -4.37
N LEU A 169 -9.93 -11.29 -3.55
CA LEU A 169 -11.28 -10.71 -3.48
C LEU A 169 -11.62 -9.96 -4.76
N ILE A 170 -10.67 -9.18 -5.28
CA ILE A 170 -10.80 -8.50 -6.59
C ILE A 170 -11.01 -9.54 -7.70
N LYS A 171 -10.21 -10.62 -7.73
CA LYS A 171 -10.30 -11.67 -8.77
C LYS A 171 -11.66 -12.39 -8.76
N ARG A 172 -12.30 -12.53 -7.59
CA ARG A 172 -13.67 -13.05 -7.41
C ARG A 172 -14.76 -12.10 -7.91
N GLY A 173 -14.46 -10.83 -8.15
CA GLY A 173 -15.44 -9.83 -8.60
C GLY A 173 -16.41 -9.38 -7.51
N VAL A 174 -16.02 -9.52 -6.23
CA VAL A 174 -16.86 -9.12 -5.08
C VAL A 174 -16.54 -7.70 -4.56
N VAL A 175 -15.50 -7.08 -5.11
CA VAL A 175 -15.05 -5.73 -4.75
C VAL A 175 -15.45 -4.76 -5.86
N LYS A 176 -16.24 -3.75 -5.51
CA LYS A 176 -16.72 -2.72 -6.44
C LYS A 176 -15.71 -1.58 -6.59
N ALA A 177 -15.01 -1.25 -5.51
CA ALA A 177 -13.93 -0.27 -5.52
C ALA A 177 -12.92 -0.53 -4.40
N VAL A 178 -11.70 -0.05 -4.61
CA VAL A 178 -10.63 -0.04 -3.62
C VAL A 178 -10.10 1.38 -3.50
N ILE A 179 -10.01 1.88 -2.28
CA ILE A 179 -9.45 3.18 -1.93
C ILE A 179 -8.22 2.92 -1.08
N TYR A 180 -7.04 3.10 -1.63
CA TYR A 180 -5.80 3.09 -0.84
C TYR A 180 -5.53 4.49 -0.30
N VAL A 181 -5.23 4.58 0.99
CA VAL A 181 -5.07 5.84 1.70
C VAL A 181 -3.59 6.23 1.71
N SER A 182 -3.21 7.06 0.74
CA SER A 182 -1.86 7.60 0.60
C SER A 182 -1.85 9.12 0.88
N ASN A 183 -0.94 9.88 0.23
CA ASN A 183 -0.93 11.33 0.34
C ASN A 183 -2.23 11.94 -0.25
N GLY A 184 -2.90 12.79 0.52
CA GLY A 184 -4.24 13.32 0.22
C GLY A 184 -5.36 12.68 1.05
N GLY A 185 -5.03 11.61 1.79
CA GLY A 185 -5.89 11.02 2.80
C GLY A 185 -7.17 10.41 2.24
N ILE A 186 -8.08 10.06 3.14
CA ILE A 186 -9.33 9.37 2.77
C ILE A 186 -10.20 10.26 1.88
N ILE A 187 -10.25 11.57 2.18
CA ILE A 187 -11.12 12.52 1.47
C ILE A 187 -10.78 12.59 -0.03
N GLU A 188 -9.51 12.76 -0.37
CA GLU A 188 -9.10 12.92 -1.76
C GLU A 188 -9.28 11.62 -2.55
N HIS A 189 -8.88 10.49 -1.97
CA HIS A 189 -8.95 9.21 -2.66
C HIS A 189 -10.39 8.72 -2.82
N ALA A 190 -11.27 8.91 -1.82
CA ALA A 190 -12.69 8.59 -1.94
C ALA A 190 -13.36 9.44 -3.02
N LYS A 191 -13.08 10.75 -3.08
CA LYS A 191 -13.62 11.65 -4.11
C LYS A 191 -13.26 11.21 -5.54
N LYS A 192 -12.03 10.72 -5.77
CA LYS A 192 -11.60 10.23 -7.09
C LYS A 192 -12.28 8.90 -7.46
N THR A 193 -12.54 8.07 -6.45
CA THR A 193 -12.98 6.68 -6.62
C THR A 193 -14.50 6.56 -6.78
N LEU A 194 -15.27 7.29 -5.97
CA LEU A 194 -16.74 7.19 -5.98
C LEU A 194 -17.35 7.92 -7.20
N PRO A 195 -18.57 7.55 -7.63
CA PRO A 195 -19.36 8.37 -8.54
C PRO A 195 -19.83 9.64 -7.83
N ASP A 196 -20.00 10.73 -8.58
CA ASP A 196 -20.42 12.03 -8.01
C ASP A 196 -21.77 11.94 -7.27
N ALA A 197 -22.66 11.02 -7.65
CA ALA A 197 -23.97 10.86 -7.00
C ALA A 197 -23.91 10.22 -5.59
N TYR A 198 -22.73 9.79 -5.12
CA TYR A 198 -22.57 9.06 -3.88
C TYR A 198 -21.51 9.69 -2.96
N LYS A 199 -21.72 9.49 -1.65
CA LYS A 199 -20.77 9.80 -0.58
C LYS A 199 -20.54 8.55 0.27
N ILE A 200 -19.43 8.52 0.98
CA ILE A 200 -19.15 7.54 2.03
C ILE A 200 -19.35 8.19 3.40
N ILE A 201 -20.16 7.56 4.24
CA ILE A 201 -20.32 7.93 5.64
C ILE A 201 -19.50 6.96 6.48
N LEU A 202 -18.47 7.47 7.13
CA LEU A 202 -17.58 6.75 8.04
C LEU A 202 -18.01 6.98 9.49
N ASP A 203 -18.00 5.92 10.29
CA ASP A 203 -18.34 5.97 11.71
C ASP A 203 -17.12 5.64 12.57
N GLY A 204 -16.53 6.67 13.19
CA GLY A 204 -15.32 6.56 13.99
C GLY A 204 -15.43 5.67 15.23
N LYS A 205 -16.63 5.22 15.61
CA LYS A 205 -16.80 4.20 16.66
C LYS A 205 -16.55 2.77 16.15
N LYS A 206 -16.47 2.55 14.83
CA LYS A 206 -16.36 1.23 14.24
C LYS A 206 -14.92 0.73 14.08
N TRP A 207 -13.93 1.56 14.38
CA TRP A 207 -12.55 1.15 14.53
C TRP A 207 -11.87 1.97 15.62
N THR A 208 -10.78 1.43 16.16
CA THR A 208 -9.95 2.18 17.11
C THR A 208 -9.01 3.07 16.31
N ILE A 209 -9.16 4.38 16.44
CA ILE A 209 -8.19 5.34 15.91
C ILE A 209 -6.92 5.23 16.76
N PRO A 210 -5.75 4.98 16.16
CA PRO A 210 -4.50 4.89 16.91
C PRO A 210 -4.22 6.18 17.70
N PRO A 211 -3.73 6.10 18.96
CA PRO A 211 -3.60 7.28 19.83
C PRO A 211 -2.68 8.37 19.26
N VAL A 212 -1.76 8.02 18.37
CA VAL A 212 -0.91 8.97 17.66
C VAL A 212 -1.70 10.00 16.84
N PHE A 213 -2.84 9.63 16.29
CA PHE A 213 -3.69 10.58 15.56
C PHE A 213 -4.45 11.50 16.51
N ASP A 214 -4.89 11.01 17.67
CA ASP A 214 -5.49 11.87 18.70
C ASP A 214 -4.48 12.86 19.24
N PHE A 215 -3.26 12.41 19.54
CA PHE A 215 -2.17 13.27 19.96
C PHE A 215 -1.87 14.37 18.94
N ILE A 216 -1.75 14.03 17.65
CA ILE A 216 -1.55 15.00 16.57
C ILE A 216 -2.74 15.97 16.47
N ALA A 217 -3.98 15.45 16.51
CA ALA A 217 -5.18 16.27 16.37
C ALA A 217 -5.30 17.32 17.49
N GLU A 218 -5.04 16.91 18.74
CA GLU A 218 -5.08 17.79 19.91
C GLU A 218 -4.02 18.90 19.84
N HIS A 219 -2.78 18.56 19.49
CA HIS A 219 -1.67 19.51 19.57
C HIS A 219 -1.60 20.44 18.34
N VAL A 220 -2.02 19.98 17.17
CA VAL A 220 -2.03 20.81 15.94
C VAL A 220 -3.37 21.57 15.79
N GLY A 221 -4.40 21.22 16.56
CA GLY A 221 -5.72 21.85 16.48
C GLY A 221 -6.46 21.52 15.19
N PHE A 222 -6.25 20.32 14.64
CA PHE A 222 -6.84 19.90 13.38
C PHE A 222 -8.35 19.65 13.51
N SER A 223 -9.13 20.09 12.52
CA SER A 223 -10.50 19.65 12.37
C SER A 223 -10.55 18.17 11.95
N LYS A 224 -11.69 17.51 12.14
CA LYS A 224 -11.89 16.11 11.70
C LYS A 224 -11.59 15.94 10.21
N ASP A 225 -12.02 16.89 9.39
CA ASP A 225 -11.77 16.89 7.95
C ASP A 225 -10.29 17.10 7.62
N ALA A 226 -9.57 17.90 8.42
CA ALA A 226 -8.14 18.04 8.26
C ALA A 226 -7.40 16.74 8.58
N MET A 227 -7.81 16.04 9.64
CA MET A 227 -7.26 14.72 9.97
C MET A 227 -7.46 13.72 8.84
N LEU A 228 -8.69 13.60 8.30
CA LEU A 228 -8.97 12.67 7.21
C LEU A 228 -8.36 13.04 5.85
N ARG A 229 -8.04 14.32 5.64
CA ARG A 229 -7.35 14.78 4.44
C ARG A 229 -5.84 14.54 4.50
N ASP A 230 -5.27 14.68 5.69
CA ASP A 230 -3.82 14.72 5.82
C ASP A 230 -3.22 13.42 6.40
N PHE A 231 -4.05 12.52 6.95
CA PHE A 231 -3.65 11.26 7.58
C PHE A 231 -4.61 10.10 7.24
N ASN A 232 -4.15 8.87 7.50
CA ASN A 232 -4.95 7.64 7.34
C ASN A 232 -5.93 7.38 8.50
N CYS A 233 -5.70 8.01 9.67
CA CYS A 233 -6.48 7.83 10.90
C CYS A 233 -6.72 6.35 11.29
N GLY A 234 -5.74 5.48 11.03
CA GLY A 234 -5.80 4.05 11.32
C GLY A 234 -6.46 3.19 10.25
N VAL A 235 -6.77 3.73 9.08
CA VAL A 235 -7.36 3.01 7.95
C VAL A 235 -6.47 3.17 6.72
N ASP A 236 -5.84 2.08 6.28
CA ASP A 236 -4.91 2.11 5.14
C ASP A 236 -5.55 1.87 3.80
N MET A 237 -6.61 1.07 3.79
CA MET A 237 -7.32 0.73 2.56
C MET A 237 -8.79 0.51 2.87
N ILE A 238 -9.66 0.93 1.96
CA ILE A 238 -11.10 0.73 2.05
C ILE A 238 -11.56 -0.07 0.84
N LEU A 239 -12.28 -1.16 1.08
CA LEU A 239 -12.97 -1.92 0.05
C LEU A 239 -14.45 -1.55 0.07
N ILE A 240 -15.01 -1.21 -1.08
CA ILE A 240 -16.45 -1.02 -1.24
C ILE A 240 -17.04 -2.30 -1.80
N VAL A 241 -18.00 -2.87 -1.07
CA VAL A 241 -18.58 -4.19 -1.37
C VAL A 241 -20.09 -4.17 -1.18
N ASP A 242 -20.77 -5.14 -1.79
CA ASP A 242 -22.21 -5.31 -1.59
C ASP A 242 -22.52 -5.69 -0.14
N LYS A 243 -23.57 -5.07 0.43
CA LYS A 243 -23.99 -5.30 1.82
C LYS A 243 -24.26 -6.76 2.15
N HIS A 244 -24.79 -7.54 1.21
CA HIS A 244 -25.23 -8.91 1.43
C HIS A 244 -24.08 -9.89 1.61
N ILE A 245 -22.89 -9.55 1.11
CA ILE A 245 -21.67 -10.37 1.22
C ILE A 245 -20.60 -9.71 2.10
N SER A 246 -20.90 -8.56 2.70
CA SER A 246 -19.92 -7.76 3.44
C SER A 246 -19.33 -8.49 4.65
N GLU A 247 -20.12 -9.28 5.38
CA GLU A 247 -19.66 -10.06 6.52
C GLU A 247 -18.72 -11.21 6.11
N ASP A 248 -19.03 -11.89 5.01
CA ASP A 248 -18.17 -12.96 4.47
C ASP A 248 -16.81 -12.39 4.04
N ILE A 249 -16.81 -11.25 3.34
CA ILE A 249 -15.57 -10.58 2.92
C ILE A 249 -14.76 -10.12 4.13
N LEU A 250 -15.41 -9.56 5.15
CA LEU A 250 -14.74 -9.15 6.38
C LEU A 250 -14.07 -10.34 7.08
N ASN A 251 -14.75 -11.49 7.11
CA ASN A 251 -14.21 -12.73 7.68
C ASN A 251 -13.03 -13.27 6.86
N ASP A 252 -13.12 -13.25 5.52
CA ASP A 252 -12.02 -13.66 4.63
C ASP A 252 -10.75 -12.82 4.89
N ILE A 253 -10.91 -11.50 5.06
CA ILE A 253 -9.81 -10.59 5.38
C ILE A 253 -9.18 -10.94 6.73
N LYS A 254 -10.00 -11.14 7.76
CA LYS A 254 -9.52 -11.53 9.10
C LYS A 254 -8.79 -12.87 9.08
N CYS A 255 -9.28 -13.84 8.30
CA CYS A 255 -8.62 -15.13 8.11
C CYS A 255 -7.25 -15.03 7.42
N SER A 256 -7.00 -13.97 6.65
CA SER A 256 -5.66 -13.68 6.09
C SER A 256 -4.68 -13.10 7.12
N GLY A 257 -5.09 -12.95 8.38
CA GLY A 257 -4.28 -12.37 9.46
C GLY A 257 -4.27 -10.84 9.47
N LYS A 258 -5.18 -10.19 8.73
CA LYS A 258 -5.31 -8.73 8.68
C LYS A 258 -6.41 -8.22 9.59
N MET A 259 -6.16 -7.09 10.24
CA MET A 259 -7.17 -6.37 11.01
C MET A 259 -8.09 -5.62 10.04
N ALA A 260 -9.40 -5.80 10.23
CA ALA A 260 -10.39 -5.13 9.41
C ALA A 260 -11.71 -4.92 10.17
N SER A 261 -12.45 -3.89 9.76
CA SER A 261 -13.77 -3.59 10.28
C SER A 261 -14.69 -3.04 9.18
N SER A 262 -16.00 -3.19 9.34
CA SER A 262 -16.97 -2.40 8.56
C SER A 262 -16.96 -0.98 9.14
N ILE A 263 -16.36 -0.03 8.43
CA ILE A 263 -16.12 1.33 8.94
C ILE A 263 -17.18 2.33 8.48
N GLY A 264 -18.01 1.98 7.51
CA GLY A 264 -18.94 2.92 6.92
C GLY A 264 -19.87 2.32 5.88
N VAL A 265 -20.63 3.21 5.24
CA VAL A 265 -21.65 2.87 4.25
C VAL A 265 -21.69 3.93 3.16
N ILE A 266 -21.98 3.51 1.93
CA ILE A 266 -22.23 4.39 0.79
C ILE A 266 -23.67 4.91 0.84
N LYS A 267 -23.83 6.21 0.61
CA LYS A 267 -25.13 6.91 0.59
C LYS A 267 -25.25 7.84 -0.61
N PRO A 268 -26.48 8.12 -1.09
CA PRO A 268 -26.70 9.19 -2.05
C PRO A 268 -26.13 10.52 -1.52
N ARG A 269 -25.61 11.32 -2.44
CA ARG A 269 -24.99 12.62 -2.13
C ARG A 269 -25.72 13.73 -2.86
N ASP A 270 -26.13 14.76 -2.14
CA ASP A 270 -26.60 16.01 -2.77
C ASP A 270 -25.42 16.89 -3.19
N ASN A 271 -25.58 17.74 -4.21
CA ASN A 271 -24.48 18.53 -4.79
C ASN A 271 -23.71 19.43 -3.81
N ASN A 272 -24.31 19.79 -2.67
CA ASN A 272 -23.70 20.63 -1.65
C ASN A 272 -23.03 19.82 -0.52
N GLU A 273 -23.09 18.49 -0.57
CA GLU A 273 -22.51 17.63 0.44
C GLU A 273 -21.09 17.19 0.09
N PRO A 274 -20.23 16.95 1.09
CA PRO A 274 -18.92 16.36 0.85
C PRO A 274 -19.03 14.90 0.40
N HIS A 275 -18.01 14.42 -0.31
CA HIS A 275 -17.93 13.00 -0.72
C HIS A 275 -17.60 12.06 0.45
N VAL A 276 -17.07 12.60 1.55
CA VAL A 276 -16.73 11.86 2.76
C VAL A 276 -17.32 12.59 3.95
N GLU A 277 -18.04 11.86 4.79
CA GLU A 277 -18.59 12.36 6.04
C GLU A 277 -18.10 11.48 7.19
N LEU A 278 -17.46 12.06 8.20
CA LEU A 278 -17.01 11.34 9.39
C LEU A 278 -17.88 11.67 10.60
N ILE A 279 -18.64 10.70 11.04
CA ILE A 279 -19.44 10.78 12.27
C ILE A 279 -18.73 10.09 13.43
N ASN A 280 -19.11 10.46 14.66
CA ASN A 280 -18.71 9.75 15.88
C ASN A 280 -17.19 9.63 16.17
N ALA A 281 -16.32 10.43 15.54
CA ALA A 281 -14.88 10.43 15.77
C ALA A 281 -14.40 11.67 16.55
N PHE A 282 -13.23 11.58 17.20
CA PHE A 282 -12.53 12.72 17.83
C PHE A 282 -13.38 13.52 18.84
N HIS A 283 -14.26 12.85 19.60
CA HIS A 283 -15.20 13.52 20.51
C HIS A 283 -14.56 14.14 21.76
N ASN A 284 -13.30 13.81 22.04
CA ASN A 284 -12.59 14.23 23.25
C ASN A 284 -11.32 15.04 22.96
N LEU A 285 -11.33 15.96 21.98
CA LEU A 285 -10.21 16.90 21.74
C LEU A 285 -9.91 17.87 22.91
N LYS A 286 -10.49 17.63 24.11
CA LYS A 286 -10.26 18.36 25.36
C LYS A 286 -10.17 17.44 26.60
N GLY A 287 -10.07 16.12 26.47
CA GLY A 287 -10.15 15.22 27.63
C GLY A 287 -9.43 13.89 27.44
N LYS A 288 -8.44 13.62 28.30
CA LYS A 288 -7.66 12.38 28.37
C LYS A 288 -8.55 11.14 28.22
N SER A 289 -8.40 10.44 27.11
CA SER A 289 -9.05 9.14 26.90
C SER A 289 -8.40 8.09 27.80
N LYS A 290 -9.22 7.30 28.51
CA LYS A 290 -8.74 6.12 29.25
C LYS A 290 -8.51 4.99 28.25
N HIS A 291 -7.33 4.37 28.32
CA HIS A 291 -6.93 3.22 27.53
C HIS A 291 -7.97 2.10 27.63
N ALA A 292 -8.50 1.67 26.49
CA ALA A 292 -9.27 0.45 26.38
C ALA A 292 -8.30 -0.68 26.03
N GLU A 293 -7.99 -1.55 27.00
CA GLU A 293 -7.36 -2.84 26.74
C GLU A 293 -8.25 -3.64 25.79
N THR A 294 -7.73 -4.04 24.63
CA THR A 294 -8.46 -4.93 23.72
C THR A 294 -7.79 -6.29 23.72
N GLN A 295 -8.41 -7.26 24.39
CA GLN A 295 -8.16 -8.67 24.16
C GLN A 295 -8.84 -9.09 22.86
N TYR A 296 -8.07 -9.22 21.78
CA TYR A 296 -8.55 -9.82 20.53
C TYR A 296 -8.53 -11.34 20.70
N THR A 297 -9.66 -11.93 21.08
CA THR A 297 -9.79 -13.40 21.13
C THR A 297 -9.92 -13.95 19.71
N SER A 298 -8.93 -14.75 19.32
CA SER A 298 -8.85 -15.47 18.04
C SER A 298 -9.66 -16.77 18.09
N ASP A 299 -10.98 -16.69 18.28
CA ASP A 299 -11.87 -17.86 18.19
C ASP A 299 -12.75 -17.80 16.93
N VAL A 300 -12.16 -17.38 15.80
CA VAL A 300 -12.80 -17.56 14.49
C VAL A 300 -12.35 -18.91 13.95
N ALA A 301 -13.30 -19.84 13.81
CA ALA A 301 -13.09 -21.10 13.12
C ALA A 301 -12.70 -20.82 11.64
N CYS A 302 -11.40 -20.63 11.41
CA CYS A 302 -10.86 -20.38 10.09
C CYS A 302 -11.02 -21.62 9.23
N ARG A 303 -11.85 -21.53 8.18
CA ARG A 303 -11.70 -22.46 7.05
C ARG A 303 -10.33 -22.16 6.44
N LYS A 304 -9.43 -23.15 6.44
CA LYS A 304 -8.14 -23.03 5.75
C LYS A 304 -8.42 -22.58 4.31
N PHE A 305 -7.99 -21.36 3.99
CA PHE A 305 -7.99 -20.85 2.63
C PHE A 305 -7.06 -21.72 1.81
N VAL A 306 -7.63 -22.59 0.99
CA VAL A 306 -6.93 -23.29 -0.08
C VAL A 306 -7.48 -22.66 -1.36
N PRO A 307 -6.72 -21.79 -2.05
CA PRO A 307 -7.17 -21.25 -3.32
C PRO A 307 -7.41 -22.43 -4.26
N LYS A 308 -8.69 -22.67 -4.61
CA LYS A 308 -9.10 -23.87 -5.35
C LYS A 308 -9.07 -23.69 -6.87
N ASN A 309 -8.38 -22.68 -7.39
CA ASN A 309 -8.32 -22.40 -8.81
C ASN A 309 -6.88 -22.44 -9.33
N GLU A 310 -6.68 -23.17 -10.43
CA GLU A 310 -5.56 -22.94 -11.35
C GLU A 310 -5.51 -21.45 -11.68
N TYR A 311 -4.43 -20.78 -11.28
CA TYR A 311 -4.20 -19.39 -11.63
C TYR A 311 -4.07 -19.30 -13.16
N ILE A 312 -5.03 -18.66 -13.81
CA ILE A 312 -4.97 -18.42 -15.26
C ILE A 312 -3.82 -17.44 -15.52
N LYS A 313 -2.80 -17.92 -16.24
CA LYS A 313 -1.62 -17.13 -16.63
C LYS A 313 -2.07 -15.94 -17.49
N ARG A 314 -1.59 -14.73 -17.19
CA ARG A 314 -1.91 -13.53 -17.96
C ARG A 314 -0.92 -13.35 -19.10
N GLU A 315 -1.35 -13.10 -20.32
CA GLU A 315 -0.40 -12.85 -21.42
C GLU A 315 0.06 -11.39 -21.38
N VAL A 316 1.37 -11.16 -21.25
CA VAL A 316 1.95 -9.82 -21.17
C VAL A 316 3.04 -9.70 -22.22
N ALA A 317 2.79 -8.87 -23.23
CA ALA A 317 3.82 -8.51 -24.20
C ALA A 317 4.80 -7.52 -23.57
N VAL A 318 6.08 -7.86 -23.60
CA VAL A 318 7.16 -7.01 -23.10
C VAL A 318 8.05 -6.66 -24.29
N PHE A 319 8.11 -5.37 -24.63
CA PHE A 319 9.03 -4.84 -25.61
C PHE A 319 10.30 -4.39 -24.86
N THR A 320 11.42 -5.09 -25.08
CA THR A 320 12.71 -4.74 -24.46
C THR A 320 13.69 -4.36 -25.56
N SER A 321 14.39 -3.24 -25.42
CA SER A 321 15.23 -2.71 -26.51
C SER A 321 16.64 -3.30 -26.61
N ASP A 322 17.19 -4.01 -25.62
CA ASP A 322 18.33 -4.96 -25.73
C ASP A 322 19.00 -5.27 -24.36
N LYS A 323 19.83 -6.33 -24.34
CA LYS A 323 21.03 -6.61 -23.48
C LYS A 323 20.94 -6.59 -21.93
N GLY A 324 19.78 -6.42 -21.32
CA GLY A 324 19.66 -6.25 -19.86
C GLY A 324 19.42 -7.52 -19.03
N THR A 325 19.82 -7.50 -17.76
CA THR A 325 19.44 -8.47 -16.71
C THR A 325 17.92 -8.52 -16.46
N THR A 326 17.20 -7.47 -16.85
CA THR A 326 15.74 -7.32 -16.73
C THR A 326 14.97 -8.42 -17.46
N LEU A 327 15.35 -8.77 -18.70
CA LEU A 327 14.69 -9.84 -19.43
C LEU A 327 14.90 -11.20 -18.74
N LYS A 328 16.13 -11.46 -18.29
CA LYS A 328 16.46 -12.68 -17.54
C LYS A 328 15.66 -12.76 -16.22
N ALA A 329 15.59 -11.67 -15.47
CA ALA A 329 14.82 -11.61 -14.22
C ALA A 329 13.32 -11.88 -14.45
N LEU A 330 12.74 -11.32 -15.53
CA LEU A 330 11.35 -11.59 -15.91
C LEU A 330 11.13 -13.07 -16.27
N ILE A 331 12.06 -13.68 -17.02
CA ILE A 331 11.94 -15.09 -17.40
C ILE A 331 12.07 -16.00 -16.17
N GLU A 332 13.11 -15.80 -15.34
CA GLU A 332 13.32 -16.57 -14.10
C GLU A 332 12.12 -16.46 -13.16
N TYR A 333 11.57 -15.24 -13.03
CA TYR A 333 10.37 -15.02 -12.24
C TYR A 333 9.15 -15.77 -12.79
N SER A 334 8.95 -15.77 -14.12
CA SER A 334 7.83 -16.46 -14.77
C SER A 334 7.89 -17.99 -14.70
N GLN A 335 9.09 -18.56 -14.54
CA GLN A 335 9.33 -20.00 -14.46
C GLN A 335 9.15 -20.58 -13.04
N ASN A 336 9.16 -19.75 -12.01
CA ASN A 336 9.01 -20.19 -10.63
C ASN A 336 7.53 -20.43 -10.27
N GLU A 337 7.16 -21.69 -10.04
CA GLU A 337 5.79 -22.13 -9.73
C GLU A 337 5.23 -21.54 -8.42
N GLN A 338 6.07 -21.02 -7.52
CA GLN A 338 5.63 -20.36 -6.29
C GLN A 338 5.15 -18.91 -6.51
N ASN A 339 5.44 -18.32 -7.66
CA ASN A 339 5.01 -16.96 -7.99
C ASN A 339 3.57 -16.96 -8.52
N LEU A 340 2.70 -16.13 -7.94
CA LEU A 340 1.30 -16.02 -8.38
C LEU A 340 1.17 -15.32 -9.74
N SER A 341 2.05 -14.37 -10.03
CA SER A 341 2.05 -13.58 -11.26
C SER A 341 2.75 -14.35 -12.38
N THR A 342 2.07 -15.35 -12.94
CA THR A 342 2.57 -16.08 -14.11
C THR A 342 2.15 -15.35 -15.37
N PHE A 343 3.04 -14.54 -15.92
CA PHE A 343 2.83 -13.89 -17.20
C PHE A 343 3.49 -14.66 -18.34
N ARG A 344 2.79 -14.80 -19.47
CA ARG A 344 3.40 -15.29 -20.71
C ARG A 344 4.13 -14.11 -21.35
N VAL A 345 5.46 -14.11 -21.26
CA VAL A 345 6.29 -13.09 -21.91
C VAL A 345 6.21 -13.31 -23.42
N VAL A 346 5.50 -12.42 -24.11
CA VAL A 346 5.59 -12.33 -25.59
C VAL A 346 6.67 -11.32 -25.91
N LEU A 347 7.80 -11.83 -26.40
CA LEU A 347 8.95 -11.01 -26.78
C LEU A 347 8.70 -10.44 -28.17
N VAL A 348 8.45 -9.13 -28.27
CA VAL A 348 8.42 -8.44 -29.55
C VAL A 348 9.78 -7.81 -29.75
N VAL A 349 10.64 -8.47 -30.51
CA VAL A 349 12.01 -8.01 -30.79
C VAL A 349 11.98 -7.13 -32.03
N GLY A 350 12.61 -5.94 -31.94
CA GLY A 350 13.07 -5.21 -33.13
C GLY A 350 14.17 -6.00 -33.86
N PRO A 351 15.01 -5.38 -34.71
CA PRO A 351 16.10 -6.11 -35.37
C PRO A 351 16.98 -6.83 -34.32
N ILE A 352 16.98 -8.16 -34.38
CA ILE A 352 17.52 -9.04 -33.35
C ILE A 352 19.05 -9.00 -33.37
N THR A 353 19.69 -8.66 -32.25
CA THR A 353 21.14 -8.80 -32.07
C THR A 353 21.52 -10.25 -31.70
N ASN A 354 22.74 -10.68 -32.06
CA ASN A 354 23.22 -12.05 -31.78
C ASN A 354 23.24 -12.40 -30.27
N GLU A 355 23.47 -11.41 -29.41
CA GLU A 355 23.43 -11.58 -27.95
C GLU A 355 22.01 -11.84 -27.45
N THR A 356 21.02 -11.14 -28.00
CA THR A 356 19.60 -11.37 -27.67
C THR A 356 19.16 -12.78 -28.09
N LYS A 357 19.62 -13.29 -29.25
CA LYS A 357 19.42 -14.69 -29.64
C LYS A 357 20.04 -15.66 -28.64
N GLN A 358 21.25 -15.37 -28.16
CA GLN A 358 21.94 -16.23 -27.20
C GLN A 358 21.24 -16.27 -25.84
N ILE A 359 20.76 -15.12 -25.33
CA ILE A 359 19.98 -15.07 -24.08
C ILE A 359 18.70 -15.91 -24.24
N ILE A 360 17.93 -15.70 -25.31
CA ILE A 360 16.68 -16.44 -25.50
C ILE A 360 16.94 -17.94 -25.67
N SER A 361 17.96 -18.34 -26.44
CA SER A 361 18.33 -19.74 -26.61
C SER A 361 18.76 -20.37 -25.28
N THR A 362 19.55 -19.66 -24.48
CA THR A 362 20.03 -20.17 -23.17
C THR A 362 18.89 -20.28 -22.16
N THR A 363 17.95 -19.33 -22.16
CA THR A 363 16.90 -19.26 -21.12
C THR A 363 15.65 -20.05 -21.49
N THR A 364 15.33 -20.21 -22.78
CA THR A 364 14.10 -20.90 -23.23
C THR A 364 14.36 -22.26 -23.86
N GLY A 365 15.61 -22.61 -24.17
CA GLY A 365 15.96 -23.80 -24.95
C GLY A 365 15.55 -23.72 -26.42
N THR A 366 15.01 -22.58 -26.87
CA THR A 366 14.54 -22.38 -28.25
C THR A 366 15.60 -21.64 -29.06
N SER A 367 16.11 -22.24 -30.14
CA SER A 367 16.97 -21.55 -31.09
C SER A 367 16.16 -20.54 -31.91
N ILE A 368 16.59 -19.29 -31.95
CA ILE A 368 15.96 -18.24 -32.77
C ILE A 368 16.87 -18.00 -33.98
N GLU A 369 16.41 -18.44 -35.16
CA GLU A 369 17.11 -18.24 -36.45
C GLU A 369 17.09 -16.79 -36.92
#